data_AF-A0A807N7N4-F1
#
_entry.id   AF-A0A807N7N4-F1
#
_cell.length_a   1.000
_cell.length_b   1.000
_cell.length_c   1.000
_cell.angle_alpha   90.00
_cell.angle_beta   90.00
_cell.angle_gamma   90.00
#
_symmetry.space_group_name_H-M   'P 1'
#
loop_
_entity.id
_entity.type
_entity.pdbx_description
1 polymer ?
#
loop_
_entity_poly.entity_id
_entity_poly.type
_entity_poly.pdbx_seq_one_letter_code
_entity_poly.pdbx_strand_id
1 'polypeptide(L)'
;MEDTTLQELRDAVAALTEQVAVLEARVASLEDCRAIPEADLVAIGAAVAAYFGHKAKVRAIRYGSQTRWAAASRARVHDRSVPHVR
;
A
#
# COMPACT_ATOMS: atom_id res chain seq x y z
N MET A 1 25.00 -45.44 18.79
CA MET A 1 25.20 -44.10 18.17
C MET A 1 23.99 -43.72 17.33
N GLU A 2 23.51 -44.58 16.41
CA GLU A 2 22.27 -44.33 15.64
C GLU A 2 21.03 -44.14 16.53
N ASP A 3 20.86 -44.93 17.59
CA ASP A 3 19.72 -44.78 18.51
C ASP A 3 19.74 -43.45 19.27
N THR A 4 20.94 -42.95 19.59
CA THR A 4 21.14 -41.66 20.29
C THR A 4 20.77 -40.49 19.36
N THR A 5 21.20 -40.56 18.10
CA THR A 5 20.83 -39.54 17.09
C THR A 5 19.33 -39.55 16.78
N LEU A 6 18.68 -40.72 16.77
CA LEU A 6 17.24 -40.84 16.57
C LEU A 6 16.46 -40.22 17.74
N GLN A 7 16.98 -40.36 18.95
CA GLN A 7 16.40 -39.76 20.15
C GLN A 7 16.53 -38.23 20.11
N GLU A 8 17.71 -37.70 19.82
CA GLU A 8 17.96 -36.26 19.70
C GLU A 8 17.07 -35.60 18.63
N LEU A 9 16.86 -36.27 17.50
CA LEU A 9 15.95 -35.78 16.45
C LEU A 9 14.49 -35.77 16.91
N ARG A 10 14.05 -36.76 17.68
CA ARG A 10 12.68 -36.79 18.25
C ARG A 10 12.48 -35.67 19.25
N ASP A 11 13.47 -35.44 20.11
CA ASP A 11 13.43 -34.37 21.11
C ASP A 11 13.43 -32.98 20.44
N ALA A 12 14.23 -32.81 19.37
CA ALA A 12 14.24 -31.60 18.58
C ALA A 12 12.91 -31.35 17.86
N VAL A 13 12.30 -32.39 17.27
CA VAL A 13 10.98 -32.30 16.63
C VAL A 13 9.91 -31.95 17.66
N ALA A 14 9.93 -32.57 18.85
CA ALA A 14 9.00 -32.26 19.93
C ALA A 14 9.11 -30.79 20.37
N ALA A 15 10.34 -30.30 20.59
CA ALA A 15 10.59 -28.91 20.94
C ALA A 15 10.13 -27.95 19.83
N LEU A 16 10.37 -28.29 18.56
CA LEU A 16 9.93 -27.47 17.43
C LEU A 16 8.41 -27.43 17.31
N THR A 17 7.73 -28.56 17.53
CA THR A 17 6.26 -28.61 17.52
C THR A 17 5.63 -27.78 18.63
N GLU A 18 6.24 -27.76 19.81
CA GLU A 18 5.77 -26.92 20.91
C GLU A 18 5.94 -25.43 20.59
N GLN A 19 7.07 -25.05 20.01
CA GLN A 19 7.31 -23.67 19.57
C GLN A 19 6.34 -23.23 18.46
N VAL A 20 6.05 -24.11 17.51
CA VAL A 20 5.07 -23.84 16.44
C VAL A 20 3.67 -23.64 17.04
N ALA A 21 3.23 -24.50 17.96
CA ALA A 21 1.92 -24.36 18.61
C ALA A 21 1.78 -23.02 19.37
N VAL A 22 2.84 -22.59 20.06
CA VAL A 22 2.88 -21.28 20.74
C VAL A 22 2.81 -20.12 19.73
N LEU A 23 3.53 -20.22 18.62
CA LEU A 23 3.51 -19.18 17.57
C LEU A 23 2.16 -19.11 16.87
N GLU A 24 1.54 -20.24 16.56
CA GLU A 24 0.20 -20.31 15.97
C GLU A 24 -0.84 -19.66 16.89
N ALA A 25 -0.79 -19.93 18.20
CA ALA A 25 -1.69 -19.30 19.17
C ALA A 25 -1.49 -17.76 19.22
N ARG A 26 -0.25 -17.28 19.12
CA ARG A 26 0.05 -15.84 19.07
C ARG A 26 -0.41 -15.20 17.76
N VAL A 27 -0.26 -15.89 16.64
CA VAL A 27 -0.75 -15.43 15.33
C VAL A 27 -2.27 -15.35 15.34
N ALA A 28 -2.97 -16.37 15.83
CA ALA A 28 -4.42 -16.36 15.98
C ALA A 28 -4.89 -15.17 16.84
N SER A 29 -4.23 -14.91 17.98
CA SER A 29 -4.54 -13.74 18.81
C SER A 29 -4.31 -12.40 18.09
N LEU A 30 -3.27 -12.29 17.25
CA LEU A 30 -2.98 -11.09 16.47
C LEU A 30 -3.95 -10.91 15.29
N GLU A 31 -4.44 -12.02 14.72
CA GLU A 31 -5.47 -12.02 13.69
C GLU A 31 -6.86 -11.73 14.27
N ASP A 32 -7.15 -12.13 15.50
CA ASP A 32 -8.36 -11.68 16.21
C ASP A 32 -8.27 -10.18 16.53
N CYS A 33 -7.07 -9.64 16.70
CA CYS A 33 -6.83 -8.21 16.77
C CYS A 33 -6.79 -7.52 15.39
N ARG A 34 -7.02 -8.22 14.26
CA ARG A 34 -6.77 -7.61 12.95
C ARG A 34 -7.87 -6.66 12.48
N ALA A 35 -7.32 -5.49 12.14
CA ALA A 35 -7.65 -4.64 11.01
C ALA A 35 -9.05 -4.02 11.06
N ILE A 36 -9.09 -2.85 11.71
CA ILE A 36 -10.07 -1.82 11.37
C ILE A 36 -10.12 -1.71 9.84
N PRO A 37 -11.28 -1.93 9.20
CA PRO A 37 -11.43 -1.80 7.76
C PRO A 37 -10.80 -0.49 7.27
N GLU A 38 -10.10 -0.52 6.14
CA GLU A 38 -9.45 0.68 5.60
C GLU A 38 -10.47 1.83 5.40
N ALA A 39 -11.70 1.48 5.03
CA ALA A 39 -12.81 2.41 4.94
C ALA A 39 -13.08 3.16 6.27
N ASP A 40 -13.00 2.46 7.40
CA ASP A 40 -13.24 3.05 8.73
C ASP A 40 -12.06 3.94 9.14
N LEU A 41 -10.82 3.55 8.84
CA LEU A 41 -9.64 4.41 9.06
C LEU A 41 -9.72 5.71 8.25
N VAL A 42 -10.15 5.64 6.98
CA VAL A 42 -10.35 6.81 6.13
C VAL A 42 -11.49 7.68 6.64
N ALA A 43 -12.60 7.08 7.09
CA ALA A 43 -13.74 7.81 7.66
C ALA A 43 -13.36 8.56 8.95
N ILE A 44 -12.62 7.91 9.85
CA ILE A 44 -12.09 8.52 11.08
C ILE A 44 -11.13 9.66 10.72
N GLY A 45 -10.19 9.44 9.79
CA GLY A 45 -9.26 10.48 9.33
C GLY A 45 -9.96 11.69 8.72
N ALA A 46 -11.01 11.46 7.92
CA ALA A 46 -11.82 12.52 7.32
C ALA A 46 -12.61 13.33 8.38
N ALA A 47 -13.20 12.64 9.36
CA ALA A 47 -13.93 13.28 10.46
C ALA A 47 -13.01 14.15 11.32
N VAL A 48 -11.82 13.64 11.65
CA VAL A 48 -10.80 14.36 12.41
C VAL A 48 -10.28 15.57 11.63
N ALA A 49 -9.99 15.42 10.33
CA ALA A 49 -9.58 16.53 9.47
C ALA A 49 -10.68 17.62 9.36
N ALA A 50 -11.94 17.22 9.26
CA ALA A 50 -13.08 18.14 9.26
C ALA A 50 -13.23 18.88 10.60
N TYR A 51 -13.06 18.17 11.73
CA TYR A 51 -13.11 18.74 13.08
C TYR A 51 -12.00 19.78 13.31
N PHE A 52 -10.77 19.48 12.90
CA PHE A 52 -9.64 20.41 12.99
C PHE A 52 -9.67 21.53 11.93
N GLY A 53 -10.72 21.60 11.10
CA GLY A 53 -10.88 22.63 10.09
C GLY A 53 -9.92 22.48 8.90
N HIS A 54 -9.21 21.36 8.79
CA HIS A 54 -8.38 21.04 7.65
C HIS A 54 -9.29 20.63 6.49
N LYS A 55 -9.81 21.62 5.76
CA LYS A 55 -10.49 21.41 4.48
C LYS A 55 -9.45 20.90 3.47
N ALA A 56 -9.18 19.60 3.48
CA ALA A 56 -8.44 18.95 2.41
C ALA A 56 -9.18 19.31 1.12
N LYS A 57 -8.57 20.16 0.31
CA LYS A 57 -9.14 20.64 -0.94
C LYS A 57 -9.22 19.42 -1.85
N VAL A 58 -10.37 18.76 -1.89
CA VAL A 58 -10.68 17.72 -2.87
C VAL A 58 -10.58 18.41 -4.22
N ARG A 59 -9.38 18.44 -4.80
CA ARG A 59 -9.20 18.75 -6.20
C ARG A 59 -9.80 17.54 -6.88
N ALA A 60 -11.09 17.64 -7.25
CA ALA A 60 -11.65 16.76 -8.25
C ALA A 60 -10.70 16.86 -9.45
N ILE A 61 -9.80 15.89 -9.59
CA ILE A 61 -9.01 15.70 -10.80
C ILE A 61 -10.05 15.20 -11.80
N ARG A 62 -10.86 16.12 -12.31
CA ARG A 62 -11.53 15.88 -13.57
C ARG A 62 -10.37 15.71 -14.54
N TYR A 63 -10.17 14.49 -15.01
CA TYR A 63 -9.44 14.25 -16.25
C TYR A 63 -10.21 14.99 -17.34
N GLY A 64 -10.02 16.30 -17.42
CA GLY A 64 -10.45 17.06 -18.57
C GLY A 64 -9.69 16.46 -19.73
N SER A 65 -10.41 15.99 -20.74
CA SER A 65 -9.83 15.64 -22.04
C SER A 65 -9.18 16.91 -22.59
N GLN A 66 -7.94 17.18 -22.19
CA GLN A 66 -7.23 18.37 -22.57
C GLN A 66 -6.68 18.12 -23.97
N THR A 67 -7.49 18.48 -24.97
CA THR A 67 -7.11 18.62 -26.38
C THR A 67 -5.92 19.59 -26.58
N ARG A 68 -5.41 20.23 -25.52
CA ARG A 68 -4.26 21.15 -25.58
C ARG A 68 -2.99 20.48 -26.11
N TRP A 69 -2.75 19.20 -25.82
CA TRP A 69 -1.61 18.51 -26.41
C TRP A 69 -1.80 18.31 -27.92
N ALA A 70 -2.96 17.82 -28.34
CA ALA A 70 -3.29 17.65 -29.76
C ALA A 70 -3.35 18.98 -30.53
N ALA A 71 -3.77 20.07 -29.87
CA ALA A 71 -3.76 21.41 -30.45
C ALA A 71 -2.33 21.98 -30.55
N ALA A 72 -1.51 21.78 -29.51
CA ALA A 72 -0.11 22.22 -29.50
C ALA A 72 0.76 21.46 -30.52
N SER A 73 0.49 20.17 -30.77
CA SER A 73 1.20 19.41 -31.80
C SER A 73 0.86 19.90 -33.21
N ARG A 74 -0.42 20.16 -33.50
CA ARG A 74 -0.83 20.75 -34.79
C ARG A 74 -0.22 22.14 -35.01
N ALA A 75 -0.18 22.98 -33.97
CA ALA A 75 0.45 24.29 -34.08
C ALA A 75 1.95 24.19 -34.44
N ARG A 76 2.68 23.24 -33.85
CA ARG A 76 4.11 23.02 -34.18
C ARG A 76 4.34 22.49 -35.59
N VAL A 77 3.45 21.65 -36.13
CA VAL A 77 3.58 21.14 -37.51
C VAL A 77 3.46 22.27 -38.54
N HIS A 78 2.72 23.33 -38.21
CA HIS A 78 2.54 24.49 -39.09
C HIS A 78 3.48 25.66 -38.79
N ASP A 79 4.29 25.56 -37.74
CA ASP A 79 5.27 26.58 -37.38
C ASP A 79 6.46 26.51 -38.34
N ARG A 80 6.68 27.62 -39.06
CA ARG A 80 7.75 27.79 -40.06
C ARG A 80 8.76 28.85 -39.63
N SER A 81 8.70 29.26 -38.35
CA SER A 81 9.62 30.25 -37.83
C SER A 81 11.06 29.72 -37.87
N VAL A 82 11.95 30.50 -38.50
CA VAL A 82 13.37 30.15 -38.57
C VAL A 82 14.06 30.78 -37.36
N PRO A 83 14.80 30.01 -36.53
CA PRO A 83 15.25 30.45 -35.19
C PRO A 83 16.15 31.69 -35.12
N HIS A 84 16.60 32.22 -36.26
CA HIS A 84 17.61 33.27 -36.33
C HIS A 84 17.10 34.58 -36.96
N VAL A 85 15.81 34.69 -37.28
CA VAL A 85 15.21 35.97 -37.70
C VAL A 85 14.41 36.52 -36.53
N ARG A 86 14.98 37.51 -35.84
CA ARG A 86 14.31 38.33 -34.85
C ARG A 86 14.56 39.80 -35.15
#